data_AF-A0A562RHL6-F1
#
_entry.id   AF-A0A562RHL6-F1
#
_cell.length_a   1.000
_cell.length_b   1.000
_cell.length_c   1.000
_cell.angle_alpha   90.00
_cell.angle_beta   90.00
_cell.angle_gamma   90.00
#
_symmetry.space_group_name_H-M   'P 1'
#
loop_
_entity.id
_entity.type
_entity.pdbx_description
1 polymer ?
#
loop_
_entity_poly.entity_id
_entity_poly.type
_entity_poly.pdbx_seq_one_letter_code
_entity_poly.pdbx_strand_id
1 'polypeptide(L)' 'MEEKKFYRVRDVMAEFCVARSTIWRWCKNGIFPKPRRFGQDGKLIGWCAEDIEGFKESIKNVSA' A
#
# COMPACT_ATOMS: atom_id res chain seq x y z
N MET A 1 -16.59 -9.90 -3.65
CA MET A 1 -15.20 -9.42 -3.49
C MET A 1 -15.33 -8.01 -2.96
N GLU A 2 -14.88 -7.78 -1.73
CA GLU A 2 -15.11 -6.50 -1.06
C GLU A 2 -14.10 -5.47 -1.61
N GLU A 3 -14.58 -4.49 -2.38
CA GLU A 3 -13.76 -3.36 -2.84
C GLU A 3 -13.37 -2.51 -1.63
N LYS A 4 -12.23 -2.85 -1.02
CA LYS A 4 -11.62 -2.02 0.01
C LYS A 4 -11.11 -0.74 -0.62
N LYS A 5 -11.89 0.35 -0.47
CA LYS A 5 -11.49 1.71 -0.86
C LYS A 5 -10.20 2.19 -0.18
N PHE A 6 -9.80 1.53 0.90
CA PHE A 6 -8.65 1.91 1.72
C PHE A 6 -7.95 0.68 2.31
N TYR A 7 -6.63 0.66 2.17
CA TYR A 7 -5.73 -0.38 2.69
C TYR A 7 -4.94 0.16 3.88
N ARG A 8 -5.05 -0.48 5.05
CA ARG A 8 -4.14 -0.20 6.16
C ARG A 8 -2.85 -0.98 5.96
N VAL A 9 -1.83 -0.65 6.76
CA VAL A 9 -0.55 -1.39 6.73
C VAL A 9 -0.73 -2.90 6.89
N ARG A 10 -1.70 -3.34 7.69
CA ARG A 10 -2.01 -4.77 7.85
C ARG A 10 -2.59 -5.39 6.57
N ASP A 11 -3.47 -4.68 5.88
CA ASP A 11 -4.02 -5.15 4.61
C ASP A 11 -2.91 -5.24 3.55
N VAL A 12 -2.07 -4.21 3.45
CA VAL A 12 -0.91 -4.21 2.53
C VAL A 12 0.05 -5.37 2.87
N MET A 13 0.31 -5.63 4.14
CA MET A 13 1.15 -6.77 4.55
C MET A 13 0.57 -8.11 4.09
N ALA A 14 -0.74 -8.30 4.24
CA ALA A 14 -1.42 -9.53 3.80
C ALA A 14 -1.45 -9.66 2.28
N GLU A 15 -1.69 -8.55 1.58
CA GLU A 15 -1.82 -8.49 0.13
C GLU A 15 -0.50 -8.78 -0.61
N PHE A 16 0.61 -8.26 -0.09
CA PHE A 16 1.93 -8.48 -0.68
C PHE A 16 2.73 -9.57 0.04
N CYS A 17 2.18 -10.19 1.09
CA CYS A 17 2.84 -11.18 1.91
C CYS A 17 4.21 -10.72 2.44
N VAL A 18 4.32 -9.45 2.84
CA VAL A 18 5.56 -8.83 3.33
C VAL A 18 5.45 -8.33 4.76
N ALA A 19 6.59 -8.22 5.42
CA ALA A 19 6.68 -7.59 6.73
C ALA A 19 6.42 -6.07 6.65
N ARG A 20 5.92 -5.50 7.74
CA ARG A 20 5.71 -4.04 7.89
C ARG A 20 6.98 -3.25 7.56
N SER A 21 8.13 -3.71 8.02
CA SER A 21 9.44 -3.07 7.76
C SER A 21 9.75 -2.97 6.27
N THR A 22 9.38 -3.99 5.48
CA THR A 22 9.55 -3.99 4.02
C THR A 22 8.72 -2.89 3.36
N ILE A 23 7.47 -2.69 3.80
CA ILE A 23 6.59 -1.62 3.28
C ILE A 23 7.21 -0.24 3.56
N TRP A 24 7.66 0.00 4.79
CA TRP A 24 8.33 1.26 5.13
C TRP A 24 9.63 1.46 4.37
N ARG A 25 10.40 0.39 4.13
CA ARG A 25 11.60 0.43 3.30
C ARG A 25 11.26 0.79 1.85
N TRP A 26 10.21 0.22 1.28
CA TRP A 26 9.78 0.56 -0.07
C TRP A 26 9.26 2.00 -0.18
N CYS A 27 8.52 2.48 0.82
CA CYS A 27 8.13 3.89 0.91
C CYS A 27 9.36 4.82 0.95
N LYS A 28 10.39 4.44 1.73
CA LYS A 28 11.63 5.22 1.85
C LYS A 28 12.41 5.21 0.52
N ASN A 29 12.43 4.09 -0.17
CA ASN A 29 13.11 3.94 -1.46
C ASN A 29 12.32 4.54 -2.64
N GLY A 30 11.12 5.09 -2.41
CA GLY A 30 10.26 5.63 -3.47
C GLY A 30 9.65 4.56 -4.38
N ILE A 31 9.76 3.29 -4.01
CA ILE A 31 9.20 2.16 -4.76
C ILE A 31 7.70 2.05 -4.47
N PHE A 32 7.30 2.23 -3.20
CA PHE A 32 5.91 2.14 -2.77
C PHE A 32 5.32 3.53 -2.52
N PRO A 33 4.04 3.76 -2.83
CA PRO A 33 3.36 5.01 -2.54
C PRO A 33 3.46 5.36 -1.06
N LYS A 34 3.53 6.65 -0.73
CA LYS A 34 3.57 7.10 0.67
C LYS A 34 2.19 6.91 1.33
N PRO A 35 2.13 6.46 2.59
CA PRO A 35 0.85 6.35 3.27
C PRO A 35 0.23 7.73 3.47
N ARG A 36 -1.06 7.86 3.17
CA ARG A 36 -1.86 9.06 3.42
C ARG A 36 -2.59 8.92 4.75
N ARG A 37 -2.93 10.06 5.36
CA ARG A 37 -3.77 10.12 6.56
C ARG A 37 -5.23 10.21 6.12
N PHE A 38 -6.07 9.34 6.67
CA PHE A 38 -7.50 9.26 6.42
C PHE A 38 -8.27 9.55 7.72
N GLY A 39 -9.50 10.05 7.57
CA GLY A 39 -10.39 10.41 8.68
C GLY A 39 -10.18 11.83 9.21
N GLN A 40 -11.25 12.40 9.79
CA GLN A 40 -11.28 13.77 10.33
C GLN A 40 -10.21 14.06 11.40
N ASP A 41 -9.76 13.04 12.12
CA ASP A 41 -8.80 13.15 13.22
C ASP A 41 -7.36 12.75 12.80
N GLY A 42 -7.13 12.39 11.54
CA GLY A 42 -5.80 12.03 11.02
C GLY A 42 -5.17 10.76 11.62
N LYS A 43 -5.91 9.98 12.42
CA LYS A 43 -5.45 8.75 13.08
C LYS A 43 -5.37 7.53 12.16
N LEU A 44 -6.05 7.53 11.02
CA LEU A 44 -5.97 6.40 10.09
C LEU A 44 -4.82 6.66 9.12
N ILE A 45 -3.85 5.76 9.06
CA ILE A 45 -2.71 5.86 8.13
C ILE A 45 -2.75 4.64 7.22
N GLY A 46 -2.74 4.87 5.90
CA GLY A 46 -2.74 3.79 4.92
C GLY A 46 -2.73 4.29 3.48
N TRP A 47 -3.29 3.51 2.56
CA TRP A 47 -3.22 3.75 1.12
C TRP A 47 -4.59 3.64 0.47
N CYS A 48 -4.84 4.41 -0.59
CA CYS A 48 -6.03 4.21 -1.42
C CYS A 48 -5.90 2.90 -2.21
N ALA A 49 -7.03 2.32 -2.62
CA ALA A 49 -7.04 1.17 -3.51
C ALA A 49 -6.24 1.44 -4.80
N GLU A 50 -6.46 2.61 -5.42
CA GLU A 50 -5.79 3.03 -6.66
C GLU A 50 -4.25 3.01 -6.56
N ASP A 51 -3.70 3.47 -5.43
CA ASP A 51 -2.26 3.44 -5.18
C ASP A 51 -1.72 2.00 -5.12
N ILE A 52 -2.48 1.09 -4.48
CA ILE A 52 -2.11 -0.31 -4.30
C ILE A 52 -2.21 -1.07 -5.62
N GLU A 53 -3.28 -0.84 -6.39
CA GLU A 53 -3.51 -1.46 -7.68
C GLU A 53 -2.45 -1.02 -8.71
N GLY A 54 -2.18 0.29 -8.82
CA GLY A 54 -1.11 0.79 -9.69
C GLY A 54 0.27 0.24 -9.32
N PHE A 55 0.52 0.04 -8.01
CA PHE A 55 1.74 -0.64 -7.58
C PHE A 55 1.74 -2.12 -8.00
N LYS A 56 0.65 -2.87 -7.78
CA LYS A 56 0.51 -4.27 -8.22
C LYS A 56 0.80 -4.45 -9.70
N GLU A 57 0.31 -3.54 -10.54
CA GLU A 57 0.57 -3.55 -11.98
C GLU A 57 2.05 -3.28 -12.29
N SER A 58 2.67 -2.32 -11.59
CA SER A 58 4.09 -2.00 -11.76
C SER A 58 5.00 -3.20 -11.43
N ILE A 59 4.72 -3.96 -10.37
CA ILE A 59 5.51 -5.15 -10.03
C ILE A 59 5.31 -6.28 -11.04
N LYS A 60 4.11 -6.42 -11.62
CA LYS A 60 3.87 -7.40 -12.68
C LYS A 60 4.67 -7.10 -13.94
N ASN A 61 4.87 -5.83 -14.26
CA ASN A 61 5.54 -5.40 -15.49
C ASN A 61 7.06 -5.60 -15.46
N VAL A 62 7.67 -5.71 -14.27
CA VAL A 62 9.13 -5.88 -14.09
C VAL A 62 9.61 -7.32 -14.42
N SER A 63 8.70 -8.27 -14.59
CA SER A 63 9.03 -9.68 -14.85
C SER A 63 8.82 -10.14 -16.31
N ALA A 64 8.73 -9.21 -17.26
CA ALA A 64 8.59 -9.52 -18.70
C ALA A 64 9.89 -9.31 -19.48
#